data_AF-A0A6D2I259-F1
#
_entry.id   AF-A0A6D2I259-F1
#
_cell.length_a   1.000
_cell.length_b   1.000
_cell.length_c   1.000
_cell.angle_alpha   90.00
_cell.angle_beta   90.00
_cell.angle_gamma   90.00
#
_symmetry.space_group_name_H-M   'P 1'
#
loop_
_entity.id
_entity.type
_entity.pdbx_description
1 polymer ?
#
loop_
_entity_poly.entity_id
_entity_poly.type
_entity_poly.pdbx_seq_one_letter_code
_entity_poly.pdbx_strand_id
1 'polypeptide(L)'
;MELEALIWGMQCMLRHNKLIILFETDCSDVVKMVYTPEEWPAFAILFDEVDRCKRRFTSFSIAHMLRMKNTKADKLARSARALRIDVYYVNYVSPV
;
A
#
# COMPACT_ATOMS: atom_id res chain seq x y z
N MET A 1 0.66 3.06 5.29
CA MET A 1 1.70 2.00 5.34
C MET A 1 1.87 1.38 3.94
N GLU A 2 2.97 0.71 3.64
CA GLU A 2 3.24 0.19 2.28
C GLU A 2 2.28 -0.94 1.86
N LEU A 3 1.83 -1.79 2.79
CA LEU A 3 0.80 -2.79 2.52
C LEU A 3 -0.56 -2.17 2.15
N GLU A 4 -0.95 -1.07 2.79
CA GLU A 4 -2.17 -0.31 2.42
C GLU A 4 -2.02 0.32 1.03
N ALA A 5 -0.83 0.81 0.68
CA ALA A 5 -0.54 1.35 -0.64
C ALA A 5 -0.66 0.25 -1.72
N LEU A 6 -0.22 -0.98 -1.42
CA LEU A 6 -0.43 -2.14 -2.29
C LEU A 6 -1.93 -2.41 -2.49
N ILE A 7 -2.72 -2.48 -1.41
CA ILE A 7 -4.18 -2.69 -1.50
C ILE A 7 -4.82 -1.61 -2.37
N TRP A 8 -4.45 -0.35 -2.17
CA TRP A 8 -4.96 0.74 -2.99
C TRP A 8 -4.57 0.58 -4.46
N GLY A 9 -3.33 0.20 -4.75
CA GLY A 9 -2.86 -0.14 -6.09
C GLY A 9 -3.67 -1.27 -6.73
N MET A 10 -3.94 -2.34 -5.98
CA MET A 10 -4.77 -3.46 -6.42
C MET A 10 -6.19 -3.02 -6.76
N GLN A 11 -6.84 -2.26 -5.88
CA GLN A 11 -8.18 -1.71 -6.13
C GLN A 11 -8.19 -0.80 -7.35
N CYS A 12 -7.17 0.03 -7.54
CA CYS A 12 -7.01 0.87 -8.72
C CYS A 12 -6.95 0.02 -10.00
N MET A 13 -6.14 -1.05 -10.03
CA MET A 13 -6.04 -1.92 -11.20
C MET A 13 -7.36 -2.64 -11.50
N LEU A 14 -8.04 -3.15 -10.47
CA LEU A 14 -9.36 -3.77 -10.60
C LEU A 14 -10.42 -2.81 -11.14
N ARG A 15 -10.44 -1.55 -10.68
CA ARG A 15 -11.36 -0.51 -11.20
C ARG A 15 -11.15 -0.22 -12.69
N HIS A 16 -9.93 -0.42 -13.20
CA HIS A 16 -9.60 -0.22 -14.61
C HIS A 16 -9.59 -1.54 -15.41
N ASN A 17 -10.16 -2.62 -14.85
CA ASN A 17 -10.26 -3.94 -15.48
C ASN A 17 -8.89 -4.51 -15.92
N LYS A 18 -7.82 -4.17 -15.20
CA LYS A 18 -6.48 -4.74 -15.41
C LYS A 18 -6.34 -5.99 -14.54
N LEU A 19 -6.64 -7.16 -15.11
CA LEU A 19 -6.77 -8.41 -14.35
C LEU A 19 -5.51 -9.31 -14.36
N ILE A 20 -4.52 -8.99 -15.19
CA ILE A 20 -3.20 -9.64 -15.22
C ILE A 20 -2.20 -8.59 -14.79
N ILE A 21 -1.56 -8.80 -13.64
CA ILE A 21 -0.74 -7.76 -13.01
C ILE A 21 0.51 -8.31 -12.34
N LEU A 22 1.61 -7.59 -12.52
CA LEU A 22 2.83 -7.71 -11.73
C LEU A 22 2.98 -6.41 -10.93
N PHE A 23 2.87 -6.50 -9.61
CA PHE A 23 3.21 -5.41 -8.72
C PHE A 23 4.71 -5.44 -8.39
N GLU A 24 5.31 -4.27 -8.35
CA GLU A 24 6.70 -4.10 -7.95
C GLU A 24 6.76 -3.17 -6.73
N THR A 25 7.56 -3.54 -5.74
CA THR A 25 7.77 -2.75 -4.52
C THR A 25 9.24 -2.75 -4.14
N ASP A 26 9.73 -1.64 -3.60
CA ASP A 26 11.08 -1.53 -3.03
C ASP A 26 11.14 -1.93 -1.55
N CYS A 27 10.03 -2.42 -0.99
CA CYS A 27 9.99 -3.00 0.34
C CYS A 27 9.92 -4.53 0.29
N SER A 28 11.01 -5.17 0.71
CA SER A 28 11.07 -6.64 0.82
C SER A 28 10.06 -7.19 1.83
N ASP A 29 9.71 -6.42 2.87
CA ASP A 29 8.79 -6.90 3.90
C ASP A 29 7.37 -7.01 3.37
N VAL A 30 6.93 -6.09 2.50
CA VAL A 30 5.62 -6.22 1.83
C VAL A 30 5.57 -7.49 0.96
N VAL A 31 6.66 -7.83 0.29
CA VAL A 31 6.73 -9.08 -0.49
C VAL A 31 6.58 -10.28 0.44
N LYS A 32 7.34 -10.33 1.55
CA LYS A 32 7.24 -11.42 2.54
C LYS A 32 5.85 -11.50 3.16
N MET A 33 5.30 -10.37 3.62
CA MET A 33 3.96 -10.26 4.20
C MET A 33 2.86 -10.84 3.28
N VAL A 34 2.99 -10.70 1.96
CA VAL A 34 2.01 -11.24 1.00
C VAL A 34 2.15 -12.76 0.80
N TYR A 35 3.34 -13.33 1.02
CA TYR A 35 3.61 -14.76 0.85
C TYR A 35 3.58 -15.56 2.17
N THR A 36 3.84 -14.93 3.32
CA THR A 36 3.82 -15.54 4.67
C THR A 36 2.97 -14.71 5.64
N PRO A 37 1.67 -14.48 5.37
CA PRO A 37 0.82 -13.62 6.21
C PRO A 37 0.70 -14.11 7.67
N GLU A 38 0.92 -15.41 7.92
CA GLU A 38 0.85 -16.03 9.26
C GLU A 38 1.93 -15.51 10.21
N GLU A 39 3.08 -15.06 9.68
CA GLU A 39 4.18 -14.48 10.45
C GLU A 39 3.88 -13.04 10.92
N TRP A 40 2.80 -12.43 10.39
CA TRP A 40 2.48 -11.02 10.55
C TRP A 40 1.05 -10.79 11.08
N PRO A 41 0.66 -11.41 12.21
CA PRO A 41 -0.73 -11.45 12.68
C PRO A 41 -1.35 -10.06 12.95
N ALA A 42 -0.51 -9.05 13.23
CA ALA A 42 -0.96 -7.66 13.43
C ALA A 42 -1.65 -7.06 12.18
N PHE A 43 -1.44 -7.63 10.99
CA PHE A 43 -1.99 -7.13 9.74
C PHE A 43 -3.08 -8.03 9.15
N ALA A 44 -3.64 -8.97 9.93
CA ALA A 44 -4.65 -9.93 9.46
C ALA A 44 -5.81 -9.29 8.67
N ILE A 45 -6.35 -8.16 9.15
CA ILE A 45 -7.43 -7.42 8.48
C ILE A 45 -6.99 -6.94 7.08
N LEU A 46 -5.74 -6.48 6.94
CA LEU A 46 -5.21 -6.04 5.65
C LEU A 46 -4.94 -7.23 4.73
N PHE A 47 -4.56 -8.39 5.26
CA PHE A 47 -4.38 -9.60 4.47
C PHE A 47 -5.70 -10.15 3.93
N ASP A 48 -6.79 -10.06 4.67
CA ASP A 48 -8.13 -10.40 4.16
C ASP A 48 -8.49 -9.53 2.94
N GLU A 49 -8.14 -8.25 2.98
CA GLU A 49 -8.35 -7.31 1.88
C GLU A 49 -7.43 -7.60 0.67
N VAL A 50 -6.16 -7.94 0.91
CA VAL A 50 -5.25 -8.39 -0.14
C VAL A 50 -5.78 -9.66 -0.79
N ASP A 51 -6.20 -10.66 -0.01
CA ASP A 51 -6.72 -11.91 -0.53
C ASP A 51 -8.02 -11.71 -1.33
N ARG A 52 -8.93 -10.87 -0.83
CA ARG A 52 -10.14 -10.47 -1.57
C ARG A 52 -9.79 -9.83 -2.92
N CYS A 53 -8.77 -8.99 -2.96
CA CYS A 53 -8.32 -8.39 -4.23
C CYS A 53 -7.64 -9.44 -5.12
N LYS A 54 -6.75 -10.28 -4.59
CA LYS A 54 -6.02 -11.34 -5.32
C LYS A 54 -6.97 -12.26 -6.08
N ARG A 55 -8.04 -12.73 -5.42
CA ARG A 55 -9.07 -13.59 -6.04
C ARG A 55 -9.80 -12.99 -7.23
N ARG A 56 -9.75 -11.67 -7.40
CA ARG A 56 -10.39 -10.96 -8.52
C ARG A 56 -9.45 -10.77 -9.72
N PHE A 57 -8.15 -11.00 -9.56
CA PHE A 57 -7.22 -11.00 -10.68
C PHE A 57 -7.21 -12.37 -11.35
N THR A 58 -7.04 -12.39 -12.67
CA THR A 58 -6.76 -13.62 -13.42
C THR A 58 -5.33 -14.11 -13.17
N SER A 59 -4.40 -13.17 -12.99
CA SER A 59 -3.02 -13.47 -12.61
C SER A 59 -2.47 -12.31 -11.78
N PHE A 60 -1.82 -12.67 -10.67
CA PHE A 60 -1.24 -11.73 -9.72
C PHE A 60 0.16 -12.22 -9.34
N SER A 61 1.13 -11.31 -9.45
CA SER A 61 2.48 -11.50 -8.93
C SER A 61 2.94 -10.23 -8.22
N ILE A 62 3.79 -10.38 -7.21
CA ILE A 62 4.49 -9.26 -6.56
C ILE A 62 5.98 -9.59 -6.45
N ALA A 63 6.83 -8.63 -6.82
CA ALA A 63 8.28 -8.76 -6.79
C ALA A 63 8.96 -7.57 -6.12
N HIS A 64 10.12 -7.83 -5.52
CA HIS A 64 10.98 -6.78 -4.99
C HIS A 64 11.79 -6.15 -6.12
N MET A 65 11.73 -4.83 -6.25
CA MET A 65 12.54 -4.06 -7.19
C MET A 65 13.47 -3.11 -6.43
N LEU A 66 14.73 -3.02 -6.86
CA LEU A 66 15.69 -2.08 -6.27
C LEU A 66 15.14 -0.66 -6.27
N ARG A 67 15.19 0.01 -5.10
CA ARG A 67 14.67 1.37 -4.86
C ARG A 67 15.06 2.41 -5.91
N MET A 68 16.26 2.30 -6.47
CA MET A 68 16.74 3.20 -7.55
C MET A 68 15.92 3.11 -8.84
N LYS A 69 15.13 2.05 -9.02
CA LYS A 69 14.22 1.85 -10.16
C LYS A 69 12.76 2.20 -9.82
N ASN A 70 12.40 2.32 -8.54
CA ASN A 70 11.04 2.67 -8.10
C ASN A 70 10.82 4.19 -7.92
N THR A 71 11.47 5.01 -8.75
CA THR A 71 11.55 6.47 -8.53
C THR A 71 10.20 7.17 -8.63
N LYS A 72 9.24 6.66 -9.42
CA LYS A 72 7.90 7.24 -9.55
C LYS A 72 7.05 7.03 -8.30
N ALA A 73 7.01 5.81 -7.76
CA ALA A 73 6.22 5.51 -6.57
C ALA A 73 6.84 6.15 -5.31
N ASP A 74 8.18 6.15 -5.18
CA ASP A 74 8.85 6.81 -4.05
C ASP A 74 8.56 8.33 -4.03
N LYS A 75 8.61 8.99 -5.19
CA LYS A 75 8.21 10.40 -5.31
C LYS A 75 6.77 10.62 -4.87
N LEU A 76 5.84 9.79 -5.32
CA LEU A 76 4.43 9.90 -4.94
C LEU A 76 4.23 9.74 -3.42
N ALA A 77 4.85 8.72 -2.82
CA ALA A 77 4.78 8.48 -1.38
C ALA A 77 5.42 9.62 -0.57
N ARG A 78 6.54 10.18 -1.04
CA ARG A 78 7.19 11.35 -0.43
C ARG A 78 6.31 12.59 -0.49
N SER A 79 5.69 12.88 -1.63
CA SER A 79 4.76 14.00 -1.78
C SER A 79 3.55 13.85 -0.87
N ALA A 80 2.97 12.66 -0.76
CA ALA A 80 1.84 12.39 0.14
C ALA A 80 2.22 12.60 1.62
N ARG A 81 3.45 12.23 2.02
CA ARG A 81 3.95 12.52 3.39
C ARG A 81 4.16 14.01 3.63
N ALA A 82 4.73 14.73 2.65
CA ALA A 82 4.95 16.17 2.76
C ALA A 82 3.63 16.95 2.86
N LEU A 83 2.57 16.52 2.17
CA LEU A 83 1.25 17.13 2.23
C LEU A 83 0.56 16.93 3.59
N ARG A 84 0.94 15.90 4.36
CA ARG A 84 0.29 15.52 5.62
C ARG A 84 0.71 16.35 6.83
N ILE A 85 1.55 17.37 6.66
CA ILE A 85 2.00 18.28 7.72
C ILE A 85 1.47 19.68 7.44
N ASP A 86 0.18 19.91 7.74
CA ASP A 86 -0.33 21.26 8.05
C ASP A 86 -1.67 21.20 8.82
N VAL A 87 -1.75 20.34 9.83
CA VAL A 87 -2.87 20.38 10.79
C VAL A 87 -2.36 20.98 12.09
N TYR A 88 -2.48 22.31 12.20
CA TYR A 88 -2.37 22.97 13.50
C TYR A 88 -3.55 22.54 14.37
N TYR A 89 -3.26 21.93 15.51
CA TYR A 89 -4.24 21.68 16.54
C TYR A 89 -4.62 23.02 17.20
N VAL A 90 -5.73 23.61 16.78
CA VAL A 90 -6.30 24.78 17.45
C VAL A 90 -7.10 24.29 18.64
N ASN A 91 -6.49 24.32 19.82
CA ASN A 91 -7.20 24.10 21.08
C ASN A 91 -8.20 25.26 21.26
N TYR A 92 -9.50 24.98 21.14
CA TYR A 92 -10.53 25.97 21.44
C TYR A 92 -10.70 26.04 22.96
N VAL A 93 -9.89 26.88 23.61
CA VAL A 93 -10.14 27.26 25.00
C VAL A 93 -11.05 28.47 24.98
N SER A 94 -12.27 28.33 25.52
CA SER A 94 -13.20 29.45 25.64
C SER A 94 -12.65 30.45 26.69
N PRO A 95 -12.63 31.78 26.43
CA PRO A 95 -12.23 32.75 27.43
C PRO A 95 -13.23 32.80 28.59
N VAL A 96 -12.72 32.95 29.83
CA VAL A 96 -13.50 33.12 31.06
C VAL A 96 -14.11 34.52 31.14
#